data_AF-A0A971GNP7-F1
#
_entry.id   AF-A0A971GNP7-F1
#
_cell.length_a   1.000
_cell.length_b   1.000
_cell.length_c   1.000
_cell.angle_alpha   90.00
_cell.angle_beta   90.00
_cell.angle_gamma   90.00
#
_symmetry.space_group_name_H-M   'P 1'
#
loop_
_entity.id
_entity.type
_entity.pdbx_description
1 polymer ?
#
loop_
_entity_poly.entity_id
_entity_poly.type
_entity_poly.pdbx_seq_one_letter_code
_entity_poly.pdbx_strand_id
1 'polypeptide(L)'
;MVLYVLKKTQGRTYDSEDLLRKILLLCGTADASVCREESGRLSVRTKDGTAALYVSVSHTAKYWVCLTDSLGPVGVDIEEKSRKIRPNTLRILHPLEQAYLSGLEEGSPDWNGAFLDLWTRKESYVKYLGSGLSHGMSCFSVIDEKGEPAGLIRGKAGLPAYLQSPAVSDGLWAAVCACHPPETLTVRHFRDPGKPVKSPEEQAVDFLSRRDYTAGELTDKLIRKGHDPRSAEIAVAQLQASGYLDDGQFAEQYARHALRQGRGKYRIVQELLRRGVEAETARAAAETVLRDAGEGEFDRALRQARLLLARSGKLSDDPLSDKMRGRIARRLSTLGYESSVIYEILESLRP
;
A
#
# COMPACT_ATOMS: atom_id res chain seq x y z
N MET A 1 33.00 -1.16 -3.10
CA MET A 1 31.62 -1.04 -3.58
C MET A 1 31.26 -2.06 -4.68
N VAL A 2 30.14 -2.78 -4.52
CA VAL A 2 29.65 -3.76 -5.51
C VAL A 2 28.16 -3.54 -5.78
N LEU A 3 27.78 -3.44 -7.06
CA LEU A 3 26.40 -3.37 -7.53
C LEU A 3 25.94 -4.74 -8.06
N TYR A 4 25.07 -5.40 -7.30
CA TYR A 4 24.43 -6.64 -7.71
C TYR A 4 23.21 -6.35 -8.57
N VAL A 5 23.09 -7.05 -9.70
CA VAL A 5 22.01 -6.87 -10.67
C VAL A 5 21.31 -8.20 -10.94
N LEU A 6 19.99 -8.22 -10.72
CA LEU A 6 19.10 -9.33 -11.06
C LEU A 6 18.12 -8.90 -12.14
N LYS A 7 18.09 -9.64 -13.24
CA LYS A 7 17.00 -9.59 -14.23
C LYS A 7 15.92 -10.58 -13.81
N LYS A 8 14.72 -10.07 -13.51
CA LYS A 8 13.57 -10.85 -13.07
C LYS A 8 13.06 -11.72 -14.22
N THR A 9 12.76 -12.98 -13.92
CA THR A 9 12.11 -13.89 -14.86
C THR A 9 10.61 -13.59 -14.92
N GLN A 10 10.05 -13.55 -16.13
CA GLN A 10 8.61 -13.38 -16.33
C GLN A 10 7.83 -14.53 -15.66
N GLY A 11 6.68 -14.22 -15.04
CA GLY A 11 5.87 -15.21 -14.33
C GLY A 11 6.45 -15.66 -12.97
N ARG A 12 7.50 -14.98 -12.48
CA ARG A 12 8.08 -15.21 -11.15
C ARG A 12 7.91 -14.00 -10.26
N THR A 13 7.82 -14.24 -8.96
CA THR A 13 7.78 -13.23 -7.91
C THR A 13 9.09 -13.19 -7.14
N TYR A 14 9.44 -12.00 -6.67
CA TYR A 14 10.69 -11.74 -5.98
C TYR A 14 10.41 -10.86 -4.77
N ASP A 15 10.83 -11.33 -3.59
CA ASP A 15 10.80 -10.54 -2.38
C ASP A 15 12.15 -9.85 -2.18
N SER A 16 12.15 -8.54 -1.92
CA SER A 16 13.39 -7.77 -1.83
C SER A 16 14.21 -8.12 -0.59
N GLU A 17 13.56 -8.55 0.50
CA GLU A 17 14.25 -8.97 1.72
C GLU A 17 14.91 -10.33 1.53
N ASP A 18 14.22 -11.28 0.89
CA ASP A 18 14.78 -12.58 0.50
C ASP A 18 16.01 -12.41 -0.41
N LEU A 19 15.92 -11.52 -1.41
CA LEU A 19 17.05 -11.21 -2.30
C LEU A 19 18.19 -10.55 -1.55
N LEU A 20 17.91 -9.59 -0.66
CA LEU A 20 18.92 -8.95 0.17
C LEU A 20 19.64 -9.98 1.04
N ARG A 21 18.92 -10.90 1.70
CA ARG A 21 19.53 -11.98 2.50
C ARG A 21 20.49 -12.85 1.67
N LYS A 22 20.15 -13.14 0.42
CA LYS A 22 21.05 -13.86 -0.51
C LYS A 22 22.31 -13.06 -0.82
N ILE A 23 22.20 -11.75 -1.02
CA ILE A 23 23.36 -10.88 -1.18
C ILE A 23 24.23 -10.86 0.09
N LEU A 24 23.63 -10.78 1.28
CA LEU A 24 24.39 -10.83 2.53
C LEU A 24 25.16 -12.14 2.69
N LEU A 25 24.58 -13.27 2.27
CA LEU A 25 25.28 -14.56 2.24
C LEU A 25 26.49 -14.52 1.30
N LEU A 26 26.35 -13.94 0.10
CA LEU A 26 27.46 -13.78 -0.85
C LEU A 26 28.56 -12.84 -0.34
N CYS A 27 28.20 -11.87 0.50
CA CYS A 27 29.16 -10.96 1.14
C CYS A 27 29.81 -11.55 2.40
N GLY A 28 29.47 -12.77 2.81
CA GLY A 28 30.00 -13.38 4.04
C GLY A 28 29.42 -12.80 5.33
N THR A 29 28.28 -12.10 5.26
CA THR A 29 27.63 -11.43 6.40
C THR A 29 26.26 -12.05 6.70
N ALA A 30 26.14 -13.38 6.62
CA ALA A 30 24.87 -14.09 6.77
C ALA A 30 24.25 -14.00 8.19
N ASP A 31 25.10 -13.88 9.21
CA ASP A 31 24.71 -13.73 10.62
C ASP A 31 24.32 -12.29 11.01
N ALA A 32 24.42 -11.36 10.07
CA ALA A 32 24.15 -9.95 10.31
C ALA A 32 22.67 -9.62 10.16
N SER A 33 22.19 -8.66 10.95
CA SER A 33 20.83 -8.14 10.88
C SER A 33 20.79 -6.89 9.99
N VAL A 34 19.71 -6.77 9.21
CA VAL A 34 19.41 -5.54 8.48
C VAL A 34 18.76 -4.57 9.44
N CYS A 35 19.39 -3.43 9.66
CA CYS A 35 18.90 -2.34 10.48
C CYS A 35 18.48 -1.17 9.59
N ARG A 36 17.42 -0.47 9.99
CA ARG A 36 17.04 0.81 9.40
C ARG A 36 17.39 1.91 10.39
N GLU A 37 18.24 2.85 9.98
CA GLU A 37 18.62 4.03 10.74
C GLU A 37 17.44 4.99 10.87
N GLU A 38 17.45 5.89 11.86
CA GLU A 38 16.43 6.94 12.02
C GLU A 38 16.26 7.80 10.76
N SER A 39 17.36 7.97 10.01
CA SER A 39 17.35 8.67 8.73
C SER A 39 16.48 7.99 7.67
N GLY A 40 16.22 6.67 7.78
CA GLY A 40 15.56 5.84 6.77
C GLY A 40 16.53 4.92 5.99
N ARG A 41 17.84 5.11 6.18
CA ARG A 41 18.91 4.34 5.52
C ARG A 41 18.99 2.90 6.03
N LEU A 42 19.36 1.97 5.17
CA LEU A 42 19.64 0.58 5.56
C LEU A 42 21.14 0.41 5.84
N SER A 43 21.46 -0.23 6.97
CA SER A 43 22.79 -0.73 7.28
C SER A 43 22.70 -2.16 7.81
N VAL A 44 23.74 -2.94 7.54
CA VAL A 44 23.86 -4.34 7.97
C VAL A 44 24.83 -4.37 9.13
N ARG A 45 24.39 -4.91 10.26
CA ARG A 45 25.17 -4.96 11.50
C ARG A 45 25.37 -6.40 11.93
N THR A 46 26.60 -6.75 12.27
CA THR A 46 26.91 -8.04 12.92
C THR A 46 26.29 -8.08 14.32
N LYS A 47 26.26 -9.27 14.93
CA LYS A 47 25.69 -9.49 16.28
C LYS A 47 26.35 -8.66 17.38
N ASP A 48 27.62 -8.26 17.20
CA ASP A 48 28.37 -7.38 18.09
C ASP A 48 28.11 -5.87 17.84
N GLY A 49 27.21 -5.53 16.91
CA GLY A 49 26.79 -4.16 16.62
C GLY A 49 27.72 -3.39 15.67
N THR A 50 28.81 -3.99 15.20
CA THR A 50 29.72 -3.34 14.24
C THR A 50 29.07 -3.23 12.85
N ALA A 51 29.34 -2.12 12.16
CA ALA A 51 28.81 -1.89 10.82
C ALA A 51 29.55 -2.81 9.85
N ALA A 52 28.85 -3.82 9.33
CA ALA A 52 29.42 -4.82 8.45
C ALA A 52 29.33 -4.40 6.98
N LEU A 53 28.24 -3.73 6.61
CA LEU A 53 27.95 -3.33 5.22
C LEU A 53 26.88 -2.25 5.15
N TYR A 54 27.08 -1.25 4.30
CA TYR A 54 26.04 -0.32 3.89
C TYR A 54 25.36 -0.85 2.64
N VAL A 55 24.03 -0.77 2.60
CA VAL A 55 23.24 -1.34 1.51
C VAL A 55 22.19 -0.36 1.00
N SER A 56 21.98 -0.36 -0.31
CA SER A 56 20.88 0.34 -0.96
C SER A 56 20.26 -0.55 -2.02
N VAL A 57 18.94 -0.51 -2.15
CA VAL A 57 18.17 -1.38 -3.07
C VAL A 57 17.27 -0.52 -3.95
N SER A 58 17.17 -0.85 -5.23
CA SER A 58 16.17 -0.31 -6.14
C SER A 58 15.65 -1.41 -7.07
N HIS A 59 14.43 -1.26 -7.58
CA HIS A 59 13.82 -2.25 -8.44
C HIS A 59 12.82 -1.65 -9.43
N THR A 60 12.73 -2.26 -10.60
CA THR A 60 11.70 -2.01 -11.61
C THR A 60 10.85 -3.28 -11.81
N ALA A 61 9.95 -3.28 -12.80
CA ALA A 61 9.22 -4.49 -13.16
C ALA A 61 10.15 -5.62 -13.62
N LYS A 62 11.21 -5.29 -14.36
CA LYS A 62 12.14 -6.26 -14.96
C LYS A 62 13.43 -6.48 -14.17
N TYR A 63 13.79 -5.57 -13.27
CA TYR A 63 15.09 -5.63 -12.59
C TYR A 63 14.99 -5.39 -11.10
N TRP A 64 15.98 -5.91 -10.38
CA TRP A 64 16.26 -5.61 -8.98
C TRP A 64 17.76 -5.40 -8.85
N VAL A 65 18.18 -4.38 -8.10
CA VAL A 65 19.58 -4.11 -7.84
C VAL A 65 19.84 -3.90 -6.35
N CYS A 66 21.04 -4.26 -5.91
CA CYS A 66 21.53 -3.96 -4.58
C CYS A 66 22.97 -3.46 -4.65
N LEU A 67 23.18 -2.24 -4.18
CA LEU A 67 24.50 -1.64 -4.01
C LEU A 67 24.97 -1.91 -2.59
N THR A 68 26.21 -2.37 -2.47
CA THR A 68 26.85 -2.70 -1.21
C THR A 68 28.19 -2.00 -1.09
N ASP A 69 28.53 -1.52 0.10
CA ASP A 69 29.85 -0.99 0.38
C ASP A 69 30.23 -1.10 1.86
N SER A 70 31.51 -1.29 2.13
CA SER A 70 32.04 -1.42 3.49
C SER A 70 32.63 -0.12 4.04
N LEU A 71 32.82 0.91 3.21
CA LEU A 71 33.50 2.15 3.59
C LEU A 71 32.53 3.22 4.06
N GLY A 72 31.30 3.24 3.54
CA GLY A 72 30.30 4.20 4.00
C GLY A 72 28.95 4.09 3.31
N PRO A 73 28.04 5.05 3.60
CA PRO A 73 26.70 5.07 3.05
C PRO A 73 26.68 5.02 1.52
N VAL A 74 25.67 4.34 0.99
CA VAL A 74 25.46 4.21 -0.46
C VAL A 74 24.00 4.42 -0.83
N GLY A 75 23.77 4.84 -2.06
CA GLY A 75 22.46 4.99 -2.67
C GLY A 75 22.45 4.46 -4.09
N VAL A 76 21.40 3.73 -4.48
CA VAL A 76 21.24 3.26 -5.86
C VAL A 76 19.83 3.50 -6.34
N ASP A 77 19.73 3.88 -7.60
CA ASP A 77 18.45 3.89 -8.28
C ASP A 77 18.54 3.35 -9.72
N ILE A 78 17.42 2.81 -10.20
CA ILE A 78 17.28 2.28 -11.55
C ILE A 78 15.92 2.63 -12.14
N GLU A 79 15.89 2.93 -13.42
CA GLU A 79 14.68 3.28 -14.15
C GLU A 79 14.64 2.59 -15.51
N GLU A 80 13.50 2.04 -15.91
CA GLU A 80 13.35 1.47 -17.25
C GLU A 80 13.33 2.59 -18.29
N LYS A 81 14.14 2.48 -19.35
CA LYS A 81 14.16 3.48 -20.44
C LYS A 81 12.80 3.63 -21.13
N SER A 82 11.95 2.62 -21.04
CA SER A 82 10.57 2.65 -21.54
C SER A 82 9.57 3.28 -20.57
N ARG A 83 10.00 3.81 -19.42
CA ARG A 83 9.12 4.41 -18.42
C ARG A 83 8.43 5.64 -19.01
N LYS A 84 7.10 5.65 -18.90
CA LYS A 84 6.29 6.84 -19.23
C LYS A 84 6.37 7.85 -18.09
N ILE A 85 6.78 9.07 -18.41
CA ILE A 85 6.87 10.17 -17.45
C ILE A 85 5.49 10.78 -17.26
N ARG A 86 5.12 11.06 -16.00
CA ARG A 86 3.83 11.65 -15.67
C ARG A 86 3.84 13.16 -15.95
N PRO A 87 2.71 13.76 -16.36
CA PRO A 87 2.59 15.21 -16.47
C PRO A 87 2.93 15.90 -15.14
N ASN A 88 3.45 17.14 -15.23
CA ASN A 88 3.79 17.97 -14.07
C ASN A 88 4.89 17.40 -13.15
N THR A 89 5.72 16.47 -13.61
CA THR A 89 6.85 15.95 -12.80
C THR A 89 8.05 16.90 -12.81
N LEU A 90 8.20 17.74 -13.84
CA LEU A 90 9.29 18.71 -13.98
C LEU A 90 9.46 19.65 -12.78
N ARG A 91 8.36 20.09 -12.15
CA ARG A 91 8.38 21.02 -11.00
C ARG A 91 9.12 20.50 -9.77
N ILE A 92 9.39 19.20 -9.72
CA ILE A 92 10.10 18.53 -8.62
C ILE A 92 11.61 18.69 -8.77
N LEU A 93 12.09 18.94 -10.00
CA LEU A 93 13.50 19.08 -10.33
C LEU A 93 14.05 20.45 -9.91
N HIS A 94 15.36 20.56 -9.85
CA HIS A 94 16.06 21.81 -9.59
C HIS A 94 15.87 22.80 -10.76
N PRO A 95 15.82 24.13 -10.55
CA PRO A 95 15.65 25.09 -11.64
C PRO A 95 16.65 24.95 -12.79
N LEU A 96 17.92 24.60 -12.52
CA LEU A 96 18.91 24.31 -13.57
C LEU A 96 18.52 23.11 -14.45
N GLU A 97 18.00 22.04 -13.84
CA GLU A 97 17.55 20.84 -14.54
C GLU A 97 16.27 21.11 -15.34
N GLN A 98 15.37 21.94 -14.80
CA GLN A 98 14.18 22.40 -15.53
C GLN A 98 14.56 23.25 -16.75
N ALA A 99 15.55 24.14 -16.61
CA ALA A 99 16.06 24.96 -17.72
C ALA A 99 16.73 24.09 -18.79
N TYR A 100 17.55 23.11 -18.37
CA TYR A 100 18.16 22.14 -19.27
C TYR A 100 17.12 21.36 -20.09
N LEU A 101 16.09 20.81 -19.42
CA LEU A 101 15.03 20.06 -20.10
C LEU A 101 14.13 20.94 -20.98
N SER A 102 13.95 22.21 -20.64
CA SER A 102 13.19 23.17 -21.47
C SER A 102 13.82 23.40 -22.85
N GLY A 103 15.11 23.07 -23.01
CA GLY A 103 15.80 23.12 -24.30
C GLY A 103 15.50 21.92 -25.22
N LEU A 104 14.76 20.92 -24.74
CA LEU A 104 14.40 19.71 -25.49
C LEU A 104 12.88 19.68 -25.72
N GLU A 105 12.43 19.04 -26.80
CA GLU A 105 11.00 18.85 -27.06
C GLU A 105 10.40 17.88 -26.03
N GLU A 106 9.45 18.37 -25.23
CA GLU A 106 8.83 17.58 -24.15
C GLU A 106 8.18 16.30 -24.71
N GLY A 107 8.52 15.15 -24.09
CA GLY A 107 8.01 13.84 -24.50
C GLY A 107 8.78 13.18 -25.65
N SER A 108 9.73 13.88 -26.29
CA SER A 108 10.64 13.27 -27.26
C SER A 108 11.54 12.19 -26.62
N PRO A 109 12.12 11.25 -27.40
CA PRO A 109 13.08 10.28 -26.86
C PRO A 109 14.24 10.90 -26.10
N ASP A 110 14.79 12.02 -26.60
CA ASP A 110 15.91 12.73 -25.98
C ASP A 110 15.49 13.37 -24.65
N TRP A 111 14.33 14.04 -24.63
CA TRP A 111 13.79 14.62 -23.39
C TRP A 111 13.49 13.53 -22.35
N ASN A 112 12.89 12.41 -22.77
CA ASN A 112 12.60 11.29 -21.87
C ASN A 112 13.89 10.67 -21.32
N GLY A 113 14.90 10.50 -22.16
CA GLY A 113 16.22 10.00 -21.75
C GLY A 113 16.89 10.92 -20.73
N ALA A 114 16.96 12.21 -21.04
CA ALA A 114 17.52 13.24 -20.17
C ALA A 114 16.79 13.30 -18.82
N PHE A 115 15.45 13.33 -18.83
CA PHE A 115 14.66 13.34 -17.60
C PHE A 115 14.93 12.11 -16.73
N LEU A 116 14.95 10.90 -17.32
CA LEU A 116 15.17 9.68 -16.56
C LEU A 116 16.59 9.58 -16.01
N ASP A 117 17.62 10.04 -16.71
CA ASP A 117 18.99 10.11 -16.16
C ASP A 117 19.05 11.04 -14.94
N LEU A 118 18.49 12.26 -15.07
CA LEU A 118 18.39 13.22 -13.97
C LEU A 118 17.64 12.64 -12.76
N TRP A 119 16.46 12.05 -13.01
CA TRP A 119 15.63 11.43 -11.99
C TRP A 119 16.38 10.33 -11.24
N THR A 120 16.99 9.40 -11.98
CA THR A 120 17.73 8.25 -11.42
C THR A 120 18.90 8.73 -10.56
N ARG A 121 19.66 9.72 -11.03
CA ARG A 121 20.76 10.34 -10.28
C ARG A 121 20.25 10.96 -8.97
N LYS A 122 19.20 11.77 -9.04
CA LYS A 122 18.62 12.43 -7.85
C LYS A 122 18.12 11.42 -6.83
N GLU A 123 17.42 10.37 -7.26
CA GLU A 123 16.94 9.31 -6.37
C GLU A 123 18.10 8.56 -5.71
N SER A 124 19.17 8.26 -6.45
CA SER A 124 20.36 7.61 -5.88
C SER A 124 20.99 8.47 -4.77
N TYR A 125 21.08 9.79 -4.95
CA TYR A 125 21.59 10.70 -3.92
C TYR A 125 20.67 10.82 -2.71
N VAL A 126 19.35 10.91 -2.92
CA VAL A 126 18.38 10.93 -1.82
C VAL A 126 18.44 9.64 -1.00
N LYS A 127 18.61 8.49 -1.64
CA LYS A 127 18.80 7.19 -0.97
C LYS A 127 20.12 7.13 -0.21
N TYR A 128 21.19 7.72 -0.72
CA TYR A 128 22.47 7.87 -0.03
C TYR A 128 22.32 8.68 1.27
N LEU A 129 21.63 9.82 1.22
CA LEU A 129 21.36 10.65 2.40
C LEU A 129 20.53 9.91 3.45
N GLY A 130 19.60 9.04 3.02
CA GLY A 130 18.72 8.26 3.87
C GLY A 130 17.37 8.93 4.11
N SER A 131 17.30 10.27 4.04
CA SER A 131 16.14 11.12 4.40
C SER A 131 14.85 10.89 3.59
N GLY A 132 14.87 10.05 2.56
CA GLY A 132 13.74 9.87 1.64
C GLY A 132 13.33 11.18 0.93
N LEU A 133 12.11 11.25 0.40
CA LEU A 133 11.60 12.40 -0.36
C LEU A 133 11.54 13.72 0.45
N SER A 134 11.72 13.67 1.77
CA SER A 134 11.71 14.86 2.64
C SER A 134 12.84 15.85 2.34
N HIS A 135 13.94 15.42 1.71
CA HIS A 135 15.06 16.31 1.37
C HIS A 135 14.74 17.29 0.22
N GLY A 136 13.60 17.14 -0.47
CA GLY A 136 13.17 18.03 -1.53
C GLY A 136 14.12 18.00 -2.74
N MET A 137 13.76 17.24 -3.78
CA MET A 137 14.58 17.09 -5.00
C MET A 137 14.95 18.43 -5.67
N SER A 138 14.18 19.50 -5.46
CA SER A 138 14.44 20.81 -6.03
C SER A 138 15.58 21.59 -5.35
N CYS A 139 16.14 21.12 -4.23
CA CYS A 139 17.15 21.88 -3.46
C CYS A 139 18.61 21.62 -3.85
N PHE A 140 18.86 20.68 -4.75
CA PHE A 140 20.19 20.35 -5.25
C PHE A 140 20.12 19.98 -6.74
N SER A 141 21.20 20.23 -7.48
CA SER A 141 21.33 19.85 -8.89
C SER A 141 22.23 18.63 -9.05
N VAL A 142 21.94 17.78 -10.04
CA VAL A 142 22.84 16.67 -10.47
C VAL A 142 23.54 16.97 -11.80
N ILE A 143 23.41 18.19 -12.29
CA ILE A 143 24.13 18.76 -13.45
C ILE A 143 24.75 20.10 -13.08
N ASP A 144 25.77 20.50 -13.82
CA ASP A 144 26.35 21.84 -13.73
C ASP A 144 25.60 22.87 -14.62
N GLU A 145 26.10 24.11 -14.66
CA GLU A 145 25.51 25.20 -15.44
C GLU A 145 25.57 24.97 -16.97
N LYS A 146 26.43 24.06 -17.43
CA LYS A 146 26.53 23.68 -18.84
C LYS A 146 25.60 22.50 -19.18
N GLY A 147 24.92 21.94 -18.19
CA GLY A 147 24.10 20.73 -18.33
C GLY A 147 24.90 19.44 -18.26
N GLU A 148 26.18 19.49 -17.89
CA GLU A 148 27.02 18.30 -17.77
C GLU A 148 26.75 17.57 -16.45
N PRO A 149 26.74 16.22 -16.44
CA PRO A 149 26.45 15.48 -15.22
C PRO A 149 27.48 15.73 -14.11
N ALA A 150 26.98 16.05 -12.91
CA ALA A 150 27.82 16.25 -11.74
C ALA A 150 28.35 14.92 -11.22
N GLY A 151 29.68 14.76 -11.20
CA GLY A 151 30.35 13.61 -10.56
C GLY A 151 30.45 13.72 -9.03
N LEU A 152 30.24 14.91 -8.48
CA LEU A 152 30.29 15.20 -7.04
C LEU A 152 29.22 16.22 -6.68
N ILE A 153 28.35 15.89 -5.73
CA ILE A 153 27.42 16.82 -5.10
C ILE A 153 28.00 17.23 -3.75
N ARG A 154 28.12 18.55 -3.53
CA ARG A 154 28.44 19.15 -2.23
C ARG A 154 27.16 19.71 -1.63
N GLY A 155 26.40 18.84 -0.95
CA GLY A 155 25.14 19.25 -0.29
C GLY A 155 25.38 20.18 0.91
N LYS A 156 24.30 20.78 1.44
CA LYS A 156 24.34 21.68 2.62
C LYS A 156 24.99 21.08 3.87
N ALA A 157 25.11 19.75 3.97
CA ALA A 157 25.67 19.03 5.11
C ALA A 157 27.17 18.72 4.99
N GLY A 158 27.86 19.15 3.92
CA GLY A 158 29.32 19.05 3.80
C GLY A 158 29.91 17.66 3.50
N LEU A 159 29.12 16.59 3.50
CA LEU A 159 29.58 15.26 3.09
C LEU A 159 29.71 15.19 1.55
N PRO A 160 30.85 14.73 1.01
CA PRO A 160 30.97 14.49 -0.41
C PRO A 160 30.04 13.35 -0.82
N ALA A 161 29.36 13.53 -1.95
CA ALA A 161 28.51 12.51 -2.55
C ALA A 161 28.91 12.35 -4.01
N TYR A 162 29.60 11.25 -4.31
CA TYR A 162 30.06 10.94 -5.65
C TYR A 162 28.97 10.22 -6.41
N LEU A 163 28.65 10.66 -7.62
CA LEU A 163 27.66 10.03 -8.49
C LEU A 163 28.30 9.41 -9.72
N GLN A 164 27.78 8.25 -10.11
CA GLN A 164 28.11 7.59 -11.36
C GLN A 164 26.88 6.92 -11.93
N SER A 165 26.74 6.94 -13.25
CA SER A 165 25.71 6.18 -13.97
C SER A 165 26.33 4.96 -14.66
N PRO A 166 26.42 3.79 -13.99
CA PRO A 166 27.01 2.60 -14.58
C PRO A 166 26.14 2.01 -15.69
N ALA A 167 26.76 1.50 -16.74
CA ALA A 167 26.07 0.68 -17.73
C ALA A 167 25.78 -0.71 -17.14
N VAL A 168 24.51 -0.95 -16.78
CA VAL A 168 24.06 -2.24 -16.19
C VAL A 168 23.28 -3.11 -17.16
N SER A 169 22.52 -2.50 -18.07
CA SER A 169 21.74 -3.17 -19.12
C SER A 169 21.23 -2.13 -20.11
N ASP A 170 21.08 -2.50 -21.38
CA ASP A 170 20.64 -1.60 -22.45
C ASP A 170 19.28 -0.95 -22.17
N GLY A 171 18.41 -1.63 -21.42
CA GLY A 171 17.05 -1.17 -21.10
C GLY A 171 16.90 -0.35 -19.82
N LEU A 172 18.00 -0.04 -19.13
CA LEU A 172 17.98 0.64 -17.83
C LEU A 172 18.81 1.92 -17.84
N TRP A 173 18.28 2.93 -17.16
CA TRP A 173 19.09 3.91 -16.46
C TRP A 173 19.45 3.37 -15.09
N ALA A 174 20.68 3.62 -14.65
CA ALA A 174 21.15 3.29 -13.32
C ALA A 174 22.04 4.41 -12.81
N ALA A 175 21.90 4.76 -11.54
CA ALA A 175 22.79 5.69 -10.87
C ALA A 175 23.15 5.15 -9.49
N VAL A 176 24.41 5.33 -9.12
CA VAL A 176 24.95 5.01 -7.80
C VAL A 176 25.49 6.29 -7.16
N CYS A 177 25.36 6.36 -5.85
CA CYS A 177 25.88 7.45 -5.04
C CYS A 177 26.61 6.89 -3.80
N ALA A 178 27.80 7.42 -3.50
CA ALA A 178 28.64 6.97 -2.39
C ALA A 178 29.46 8.11 -1.76
N CYS A 179 30.02 7.89 -0.57
CA CYS A 179 30.85 8.88 0.13
C CYS A 179 32.29 8.99 -0.37
N HIS A 180 32.70 8.14 -1.31
CA HIS A 180 34.02 8.12 -1.92
C HIS A 180 33.91 7.90 -3.44
N PRO A 181 34.95 8.24 -4.24
CA PRO A 181 34.93 8.02 -5.68
C PRO A 181 34.62 6.56 -6.02
N PRO A 182 33.79 6.31 -7.05
CA PRO A 182 33.34 4.98 -7.41
C PRO A 182 34.33 4.23 -8.31
N GLU A 183 35.62 4.59 -8.30
CA GLU A 183 36.70 3.91 -9.04
C GLU A 183 36.82 2.41 -8.72
N THR A 184 36.17 1.96 -7.64
CA THR A 184 36.09 0.57 -7.19
C THR A 184 34.74 -0.12 -7.47
N LEU A 185 33.82 0.52 -8.22
CA LEU A 185 32.50 -0.04 -8.50
C LEU A 185 32.61 -1.29 -9.38
N THR A 186 32.26 -2.44 -8.81
CA THR A 186 32.12 -3.68 -9.56
C THR A 186 30.63 -3.98 -9.79
N VAL A 187 30.22 -4.16 -11.05
CA VAL A 187 28.87 -4.63 -11.39
C VAL A 187 28.89 -6.17 -11.46
N ARG A 188 28.01 -6.82 -10.70
CA ARG A 188 27.87 -8.29 -10.68
C ARG A 188 26.45 -8.70 -11.00
N HIS A 189 26.28 -9.48 -12.07
CA HIS A 189 25.00 -10.10 -12.36
C HIS A 189 24.85 -11.40 -11.58
N PHE A 190 23.71 -11.59 -10.92
CA PHE A 190 23.37 -12.86 -10.27
C PHE A 190 22.03 -13.37 -10.77
N ARG A 191 21.83 -14.69 -10.62
CA ARG A 191 20.60 -15.37 -11.04
C ARG A 191 19.82 -15.78 -9.81
N ASP A 192 18.51 -15.57 -9.88
CA ASP A 192 17.56 -16.06 -8.90
C ASP A 192 16.33 -16.60 -9.65
N PRO A 193 15.93 -17.86 -9.41
CA PRO A 193 14.79 -18.44 -10.10
C PRO A 193 13.46 -17.76 -9.74
N GLY A 194 13.43 -16.97 -8.67
CA GLY A 194 12.22 -16.42 -8.08
C GLY A 194 11.29 -17.51 -7.55
N LYS A 195 10.18 -17.09 -6.96
CA LYS A 195 9.08 -17.99 -6.59
C LYS A 195 8.04 -17.99 -7.71
N PRO A 196 7.37 -19.11 -8.01
CA PRO A 196 6.21 -19.08 -8.92
C PRO A 196 5.19 -18.05 -8.43
N VAL A 197 4.55 -17.33 -9.36
CA VAL A 197 3.35 -16.56 -9.03
C VAL A 197 2.30 -17.57 -8.57
N LYS A 198 1.73 -17.34 -7.38
CA LYS A 198 0.64 -18.17 -6.86
C LYS A 198 -0.55 -18.12 -7.81
N SER A 199 -1.24 -19.23 -8.02
CA SER A 199 -2.52 -19.19 -8.74
C SER A 199 -3.55 -18.36 -7.96
N PRO A 200 -4.63 -17.86 -8.60
CA PRO A 200 -5.71 -17.19 -7.89
C PRO A 200 -6.27 -18.05 -6.74
N GLU A 201 -6.40 -19.36 -6.93
CA GLU A 201 -6.87 -20.33 -5.93
C GLU A 201 -5.90 -20.43 -4.74
N GLU A 202 -4.60 -20.64 -4.99
CA GLU A 202 -3.59 -20.69 -3.94
C GLU A 202 -3.53 -19.40 -3.12
N GLN A 203 -3.63 -18.25 -3.80
CA GLN A 203 -3.62 -16.95 -3.15
C GLN A 203 -4.92 -16.67 -2.39
N ALA A 204 -6.05 -17.17 -2.86
CA ALA A 204 -7.34 -17.07 -2.18
C ALA A 204 -7.38 -17.89 -0.89
N VAL A 205 -6.88 -19.13 -0.91
CA VAL A 205 -6.73 -19.98 0.29
C VAL A 205 -5.84 -19.29 1.34
N ASP A 206 -4.73 -18.70 0.90
CA ASP A 206 -3.85 -17.87 1.73
C ASP A 206 -4.57 -16.68 2.40
N PHE A 207 -5.58 -16.11 1.74
CA PHE A 207 -6.36 -15.02 2.32
C PHE A 207 -7.36 -15.55 3.33
N LEU A 208 -8.12 -16.59 2.97
CA LEU A 208 -9.09 -17.23 3.84
C LEU A 208 -8.45 -17.78 5.13
N SER A 209 -7.20 -18.24 5.07
CA SER A 209 -6.47 -18.70 6.26
C SER A 209 -6.19 -17.62 7.30
N ARG A 210 -6.34 -16.33 6.95
CA ARG A 210 -6.03 -15.19 7.83
C ARG A 210 -7.27 -14.51 8.40
N ARG A 211 -8.38 -14.53 7.66
CA ARG A 211 -9.71 -14.04 8.08
C ARG A 211 -10.76 -14.48 7.06
N ASP A 212 -12.02 -14.36 7.45
CA ASP A 212 -13.15 -14.56 6.53
C ASP A 212 -13.25 -13.43 5.50
N TYR A 213 -13.67 -13.80 4.30
CA TYR A 213 -14.00 -12.91 3.18
C TYR A 213 -15.35 -13.30 2.62
N THR A 214 -16.07 -12.33 2.08
CA THR A 214 -17.15 -12.59 1.13
C THR A 214 -16.56 -12.92 -0.25
N ALA A 215 -17.35 -13.51 -1.13
CA ALA A 215 -16.95 -13.78 -2.52
C ALA A 215 -16.51 -12.48 -3.21
N GLY A 216 -17.31 -11.42 -3.09
CA GLY A 216 -16.98 -10.11 -3.67
C GLY A 216 -15.69 -9.50 -3.09
N GLU A 217 -15.48 -9.54 -1.77
CA GLU A 217 -14.23 -9.05 -1.16
C GLU A 217 -13.01 -9.85 -1.65
N LEU A 218 -13.15 -11.16 -1.82
CA LEU A 218 -12.06 -12.04 -2.23
C LEU A 218 -11.69 -11.83 -3.70
N THR A 219 -12.68 -11.75 -4.60
CA THR A 219 -12.49 -11.43 -6.02
C THR A 219 -11.77 -10.09 -6.19
N ASP A 220 -12.28 -9.03 -5.56
CA ASP A 220 -11.66 -7.70 -5.58
C ASP A 220 -10.21 -7.73 -5.13
N LYS A 221 -9.92 -8.52 -4.09
CA LYS A 221 -8.59 -8.62 -3.51
C LYS A 221 -7.62 -9.36 -4.43
N LEU A 222 -8.06 -10.41 -5.12
CA LEU A 222 -7.26 -11.12 -6.13
C LEU A 222 -6.94 -10.21 -7.32
N ILE A 223 -7.92 -9.45 -7.81
CA ILE A 223 -7.73 -8.48 -8.90
C ILE A 223 -6.72 -7.41 -8.49
N ARG A 224 -6.84 -6.84 -7.28
CA ARG A 224 -5.85 -5.88 -6.75
C ARG A 224 -4.44 -6.47 -6.60
N LYS A 225 -4.30 -7.79 -6.54
CA LYS A 225 -3.01 -8.49 -6.53
C LYS A 225 -2.45 -8.77 -7.92
N GLY A 226 -3.18 -8.41 -8.98
CA GLY A 226 -2.75 -8.50 -10.36
C GLY A 226 -3.27 -9.72 -11.10
N HIS A 227 -4.20 -10.48 -10.51
CA HIS A 227 -4.88 -11.56 -11.23
C HIS A 227 -5.89 -11.02 -12.23
N ASP A 228 -6.04 -11.73 -13.34
CA ASP A 228 -7.10 -11.50 -14.32
C ASP A 228 -8.49 -11.64 -13.66
N PRO A 229 -9.44 -10.72 -13.92
CA PRO A 229 -10.78 -10.76 -13.34
C PRO A 229 -11.51 -12.09 -13.53
N ARG A 230 -11.44 -12.67 -14.74
CA ARG A 230 -12.14 -13.93 -15.04
C ARG A 230 -11.56 -15.10 -14.24
N SER A 231 -10.24 -15.16 -14.12
CA SER A 231 -9.54 -16.19 -13.35
C SER A 231 -9.80 -16.05 -11.85
N ALA A 232 -9.89 -14.82 -11.35
CA ALA A 232 -10.29 -14.56 -9.97
C ALA A 232 -11.73 -15.03 -9.68
N GLU A 233 -12.67 -14.72 -10.57
CA GLU A 233 -14.07 -15.17 -10.45
C GLU A 233 -14.19 -16.70 -10.47
N ILE A 234 -13.47 -17.37 -11.38
CA ILE A 234 -13.45 -18.84 -11.45
C ILE A 234 -12.91 -19.45 -10.15
N ALA A 235 -11.80 -18.93 -9.63
CA ALA A 235 -11.21 -19.42 -8.39
C ALA A 235 -12.14 -19.25 -7.19
N VAL A 236 -12.80 -18.10 -7.08
CA VAL A 236 -13.77 -17.84 -6.00
C VAL A 236 -15.00 -18.75 -6.13
N ALA A 237 -15.52 -18.95 -7.34
CA ALA A 237 -16.63 -19.88 -7.58
C ALA A 237 -16.27 -21.33 -7.21
N GLN A 238 -15.03 -21.78 -7.48
CA GLN A 238 -14.55 -23.09 -7.05
C GLN A 238 -14.44 -23.21 -5.53
N LEU A 239 -14.00 -22.15 -4.84
CA LEU A 239 -13.95 -22.11 -3.38
C LEU A 239 -15.35 -22.13 -2.74
N GLN A 240 -16.33 -21.48 -3.37
CA GLN A 240 -17.74 -21.58 -2.97
C GLN A 240 -18.26 -23.01 -3.16
N ALA A 241 -18.03 -23.60 -4.34
CA ALA A 241 -18.47 -24.96 -4.64
C ALA A 241 -17.84 -26.03 -3.73
N SER A 242 -16.64 -25.78 -3.20
CA SER A 242 -15.94 -26.66 -2.26
C SER A 242 -16.20 -26.33 -0.78
N GLY A 243 -17.03 -25.32 -0.49
CA GLY A 243 -17.42 -24.95 0.88
C GLY A 243 -16.36 -24.18 1.67
N TYR A 244 -15.27 -23.73 1.04
CA TYR A 244 -14.27 -22.87 1.67
C TYR A 244 -14.76 -21.42 1.84
N LEU A 245 -15.78 -21.02 1.09
CA LEU A 245 -16.40 -19.70 1.16
C LEU A 245 -17.92 -19.84 1.14
N ASP A 246 -18.57 -19.22 2.13
CA ASP A 246 -20.02 -19.23 2.27
C ASP A 246 -20.51 -17.83 2.63
N ASP A 247 -20.99 -17.10 1.61
CA ASP A 247 -21.54 -15.75 1.77
C ASP A 247 -22.81 -15.74 2.65
N GLY A 248 -23.58 -16.83 2.67
CA GLY A 248 -24.77 -16.95 3.49
C GLY A 248 -24.42 -17.05 4.97
N GLN A 249 -23.50 -17.97 5.31
CA GLN A 249 -22.98 -18.11 6.67
C GLN A 249 -22.31 -16.82 7.14
N PHE A 250 -21.49 -16.20 6.27
CA PHE A 250 -20.87 -14.92 6.54
C PHE A 250 -21.92 -13.84 6.86
N ALA A 251 -22.95 -13.73 6.00
CA ALA A 251 -24.00 -12.73 6.13
C ALA A 251 -24.80 -12.88 7.42
N GLU A 252 -25.13 -14.12 7.83
CA GLU A 252 -25.81 -14.38 9.08
C GLU A 252 -24.98 -14.00 10.30
N GLN A 253 -23.70 -14.38 10.33
CA GLN A 253 -22.81 -14.03 11.44
C GLN A 253 -22.67 -12.52 11.58
N TYR A 254 -22.51 -11.82 10.45
CA TYR A 254 -22.48 -10.37 10.41
C TYR A 254 -23.79 -9.76 10.90
N ALA A 255 -24.94 -10.25 10.42
CA ALA A 255 -26.26 -9.78 10.82
C ALA A 255 -26.49 -9.97 12.33
N ARG A 256 -26.12 -11.12 12.91
CA ARG A 256 -26.19 -11.36 14.38
C ARG A 256 -25.35 -10.35 15.14
N HIS A 257 -24.13 -10.10 14.70
CA HIS A 257 -23.25 -9.12 15.33
C HIS A 257 -23.83 -7.69 15.22
N ALA A 258 -24.26 -7.28 14.03
CA ALA A 258 -24.82 -5.97 13.76
C ALA A 258 -26.12 -5.70 14.54
N LEU A 259 -26.98 -6.72 14.67
CA LEU A 259 -28.21 -6.65 15.46
C LEU A 259 -27.91 -6.40 16.95
N ARG A 260 -26.89 -7.08 17.52
CA ARG A 260 -26.42 -6.83 18.90
C ARG A 260 -25.91 -5.40 19.11
N GLN A 261 -25.41 -4.75 18.05
CA GLN A 261 -25.02 -3.34 18.07
C GLN A 261 -26.22 -2.38 17.88
N GLY A 262 -27.44 -2.90 17.79
CA GLY A 262 -28.68 -2.14 17.64
C GLY A 262 -28.99 -1.68 16.22
N ARG A 263 -28.30 -2.22 15.20
CA ARG A 263 -28.55 -1.89 13.79
C ARG A 263 -29.86 -2.54 13.31
N GLY A 264 -30.63 -1.79 12.52
CA GLY A 264 -31.85 -2.23 11.85
C GLY A 264 -31.60 -2.96 10.54
N LYS A 265 -32.64 -3.61 10.01
CA LYS A 265 -32.57 -4.48 8.82
C LYS A 265 -31.93 -3.78 7.62
N TYR A 266 -32.37 -2.54 7.34
CA TYR A 266 -31.88 -1.79 6.20
C TYR A 266 -30.38 -1.55 6.26
N ARG A 267 -29.86 -1.18 7.45
CA ARG A 267 -28.42 -0.94 7.63
C ARG A 267 -27.61 -2.23 7.45
N ILE A 268 -28.09 -3.34 8.01
CA ILE A 268 -27.44 -4.65 7.90
C ILE A 268 -27.31 -5.05 6.43
N VAL A 269 -28.41 -5.01 5.67
CA VAL A 269 -28.42 -5.36 4.24
C VAL A 269 -27.50 -4.43 3.44
N GLN A 270 -27.56 -3.12 3.66
CA GLN A 270 -26.69 -2.16 2.96
C GLN A 270 -25.20 -2.40 3.23
N GLU A 271 -24.83 -2.78 4.46
CA GLU A 271 -23.45 -3.09 4.79
C GLU A 271 -23.00 -4.40 4.15
N LEU A 272 -23.85 -5.42 4.06
CA LEU A 272 -23.56 -6.68 3.36
C LEU A 272 -23.39 -6.48 1.85
N LEU A 273 -24.27 -5.70 1.21
CA LEU A 273 -24.17 -5.36 -0.22
C LEU A 273 -22.85 -4.64 -0.54
N ARG A 274 -22.43 -3.69 0.31
CA ARG A 274 -21.15 -2.99 0.15
C ARG A 274 -19.94 -3.91 0.27
N ARG A 275 -20.11 -5.04 0.96
CA ARG A 275 -19.10 -6.08 1.08
C ARG A 275 -19.22 -7.13 -0.04
N GLY A 276 -20.08 -6.89 -1.04
CA GLY A 276 -20.21 -7.77 -2.19
C GLY A 276 -21.00 -9.06 -1.93
N VAL A 277 -21.79 -9.12 -0.86
CA VAL A 277 -22.79 -10.19 -0.68
C VAL A 277 -23.96 -9.91 -1.63
N GLU A 278 -24.45 -10.96 -2.30
CA GLU A 278 -25.60 -10.88 -3.21
C GLU A 278 -26.87 -10.41 -2.46
N ALA A 279 -27.76 -9.69 -3.14
CA ALA A 279 -28.89 -8.99 -2.52
C ALA A 279 -29.90 -9.93 -1.86
N GLU A 280 -30.24 -11.05 -2.49
CA GLU A 280 -31.13 -12.06 -1.92
C GLU A 280 -30.49 -12.71 -0.68
N THR A 281 -29.20 -13.08 -0.78
CA THR A 281 -28.44 -13.64 0.34
C THR A 281 -28.39 -12.68 1.54
N ALA A 282 -28.11 -11.41 1.30
CA ALA A 282 -28.06 -10.38 2.35
C ALA A 282 -29.42 -10.16 3.02
N ARG A 283 -30.51 -10.15 2.24
CA ARG A 283 -31.88 -10.02 2.75
C ARG A 283 -32.28 -11.23 3.56
N ALA A 284 -32.08 -12.43 3.03
CA ALA A 284 -32.41 -13.69 3.69
C ALA A 284 -31.67 -13.85 5.04
N ALA A 285 -30.38 -13.51 5.08
CA ALA A 285 -29.59 -13.56 6.31
C ALA A 285 -30.11 -12.56 7.37
N ALA A 286 -30.40 -11.33 6.97
CA ALA A 286 -30.98 -10.33 7.87
C ALA A 286 -32.35 -10.80 8.40
N GLU A 287 -33.23 -11.29 7.54
CA GLU A 287 -34.56 -11.78 7.92
C GLU A 287 -34.51 -12.98 8.87
N THR A 288 -33.63 -13.93 8.60
CA THR A 288 -33.44 -15.12 9.45
C THR A 288 -33.01 -14.70 10.85
N VAL A 289 -31.99 -13.85 10.97
CA VAL A 289 -31.50 -13.37 12.26
C VAL A 289 -32.53 -12.53 13.01
N LEU A 290 -33.33 -11.73 12.30
CA LEU A 290 -34.40 -10.94 12.89
C LEU A 290 -35.53 -11.83 13.43
N ARG A 291 -35.87 -12.91 12.70
CA ARG A 291 -36.85 -13.91 13.13
C ARG A 291 -36.37 -14.66 14.37
N ASP A 292 -35.11 -15.10 14.37
CA ASP A 292 -34.49 -15.83 15.49
C ASP A 292 -34.40 -15.00 16.78
N ALA A 293 -34.28 -13.67 16.66
CA ALA A 293 -34.25 -12.78 17.81
C ALA A 293 -35.59 -12.71 18.56
N GLY A 294 -36.70 -13.11 17.92
CA GLY A 294 -38.04 -13.14 18.52
C GLY A 294 -38.62 -11.78 18.90
N GLU A 295 -37.95 -10.68 18.53
CA GLU A 295 -38.31 -9.33 18.93
C GLU A 295 -38.61 -8.43 17.73
N GLY A 296 -39.78 -7.78 17.79
CA GLY A 296 -40.27 -6.88 16.76
C GLY A 296 -39.30 -5.72 16.47
N GLU A 297 -39.38 -5.17 15.26
CA GLU A 297 -38.57 -4.01 14.89
C GLU A 297 -38.90 -2.78 15.74
N PHE A 298 -40.18 -2.60 16.08
CA PHE A 298 -40.66 -1.56 16.99
C PHE A 298 -39.98 -1.64 18.38
N ASP A 299 -40.01 -2.81 19.03
CA ASP A 299 -39.44 -2.98 20.38
C ASP A 299 -37.94 -2.69 20.42
N ARG A 300 -37.21 -3.09 19.36
CA ARG A 300 -35.79 -2.80 19.19
C ARG A 300 -35.53 -1.31 19.00
N ALA A 301 -36.31 -0.64 18.17
CA ALA A 301 -36.24 0.81 17.99
C ALA A 301 -36.55 1.55 19.31
N LEU A 302 -37.58 1.11 20.04
CA LEU A 302 -38.01 1.68 21.32
C LEU A 302 -36.91 1.55 22.37
N ARG A 303 -36.26 0.40 22.47
CA ARG A 303 -35.11 0.22 23.37
C ARG A 303 -33.96 1.16 23.04
N GLN A 304 -33.64 1.37 21.76
CA GLN A 304 -32.61 2.34 21.37
C GLN A 304 -32.99 3.78 21.72
N ALA A 305 -34.25 4.15 21.53
CA ALA A 305 -34.77 5.47 21.93
C ALA A 305 -34.69 5.66 23.46
N ARG A 306 -35.14 4.67 24.24
CA ARG A 306 -35.09 4.68 25.72
C ARG A 306 -33.65 4.74 26.26
N LEU A 307 -32.72 3.99 25.66
CA LEU A 307 -31.29 4.07 26.02
C LEU A 307 -30.71 5.48 25.79
N LEU A 308 -31.12 6.14 24.70
CA LEU A 308 -30.68 7.51 24.41
C LEU A 308 -31.30 8.51 25.40
N LEU A 309 -32.57 8.34 25.76
CA LEU A 309 -33.26 9.15 26.77
C LEU A 309 -32.60 8.99 28.15
N ALA A 310 -32.35 7.77 28.60
CA ALA A 310 -31.69 7.50 29.88
C ALA A 310 -30.30 8.17 29.98
N ARG A 311 -29.51 8.12 28.89
CA ARG A 311 -28.21 8.81 28.82
C ARG A 311 -28.30 10.33 28.83
N SER A 312 -29.46 10.89 28.51
CA SER A 312 -29.66 12.34 28.49
C SER A 312 -29.98 12.93 29.87
N GLY A 313 -30.12 12.09 30.91
CA GLY A 313 -30.42 12.53 32.28
C GLY A 313 -31.84 13.07 32.48
N LYS A 314 -32.69 13.05 31.44
CA LYS A 314 -34.10 13.43 31.53
C LYS A 314 -34.94 12.24 32.00
N LEU A 315 -35.16 12.17 33.31
CA LEU A 315 -36.28 11.48 33.92
C LEU A 315 -37.24 12.57 34.42
N SER A 316 -38.19 13.00 33.60
CA SER A 316 -39.35 13.76 34.08
C SER A 316 -40.54 13.55 33.15
N ASP A 317 -41.75 13.62 33.71
CA ASP A 317 -43.06 13.59 33.03
C ASP A 317 -43.29 14.77 32.07
N ASP A 318 -42.24 15.42 31.58
CA ASP A 318 -42.35 16.54 30.63
C ASP A 318 -42.48 16.06 29.18
N PRO A 319 -43.29 16.74 28.35
CA PRO A 319 -43.37 16.49 26.93
C PRO A 319 -41.98 16.49 26.25
N LEU A 320 -41.76 15.48 25.41
CA LEU A 320 -40.50 15.28 24.70
C LEU A 320 -40.20 16.44 23.75
N SER A 321 -39.16 17.25 24.03
CA SER A 321 -38.85 18.43 23.22
C SER A 321 -38.49 18.08 21.77
N ASP A 322 -38.82 18.96 20.81
CA ASP A 322 -38.55 18.74 19.38
C ASP A 322 -37.07 18.48 19.09
N LYS A 323 -36.16 19.12 19.84
CA LYS A 323 -34.71 18.86 19.75
C LYS A 323 -34.36 17.41 20.09
N MET A 324 -35.00 16.83 21.11
CA MET A 324 -34.78 15.44 21.50
C MET A 324 -35.44 14.48 20.51
N ARG A 325 -36.66 14.78 20.05
CA ARG A 325 -37.34 14.01 18.97
C ARG A 325 -36.47 13.91 17.72
N GLY A 326 -35.90 15.03 17.28
CA GLY A 326 -34.95 15.06 16.16
C GLY A 326 -33.64 14.33 16.43
N ARG A 327 -33.20 14.17 17.69
CA ARG A 327 -32.03 13.36 18.06
C ARG A 327 -32.35 11.87 18.01
N ILE A 328 -33.52 11.45 18.50
CA ILE A 328 -34.02 10.07 18.43
C ILE A 328 -34.20 9.66 16.96
N ALA A 329 -34.89 10.48 16.16
CA ALA A 329 -35.11 10.22 14.74
C ALA A 329 -33.80 9.99 13.98
N ARG A 330 -32.81 10.87 14.15
CA ARG A 330 -31.49 10.71 13.53
C ARG A 330 -30.75 9.47 14.03
N ARG A 331 -30.84 9.16 15.32
CA ARG A 331 -30.19 7.96 15.87
C ARG A 331 -30.80 6.69 15.25
N LEU A 332 -32.13 6.58 15.19
CA LEU A 332 -32.79 5.42 14.60
C LEU A 332 -32.56 5.33 13.08
N SER A 333 -32.60 6.46 12.37
CA SER A 333 -32.28 6.51 10.93
C SER A 333 -30.82 6.08 10.66
N THR A 334 -29.85 6.54 11.45
CA THR A 334 -28.44 6.11 11.32
C THR A 334 -28.22 4.64 11.64
N LEU A 335 -29.05 4.07 12.53
CA LEU A 335 -29.08 2.63 12.80
C LEU A 335 -29.82 1.85 11.70
N GLY A 336 -30.58 2.51 10.83
CA GLY A 336 -31.29 1.91 9.68
C GLY A 336 -32.62 1.25 10.03
N TYR A 337 -33.38 1.84 10.95
CA TYR A 337 -34.80 1.53 11.13
C TYR A 337 -35.64 2.19 10.03
N GLU A 338 -36.75 1.56 9.65
CA GLU A 338 -37.69 2.11 8.67
C GLU A 338 -38.32 3.42 9.15
N SER A 339 -38.61 4.35 8.23
CA SER A 339 -39.23 5.63 8.55
C SER A 339 -40.57 5.47 9.28
N SER A 340 -41.40 4.50 8.89
CA SER A 340 -42.68 4.20 9.53
C SER A 340 -42.53 3.88 11.03
N VAL A 341 -41.61 2.97 11.36
CA VAL A 341 -41.26 2.62 12.75
C VAL A 341 -40.71 3.82 13.51
N ILE A 342 -39.89 4.66 12.86
CA ILE A 342 -39.36 5.88 13.49
C ILE A 342 -40.51 6.84 13.85
N TYR A 343 -41.47 7.05 12.96
CA TYR A 343 -42.65 7.87 13.25
C TYR A 343 -43.48 7.28 14.39
N GLU A 344 -43.78 5.99 14.34
CA GLU A 344 -44.53 5.28 15.38
C GLU A 344 -43.88 5.41 16.77
N ILE A 345 -42.55 5.26 16.85
CA ILE A 345 -41.79 5.46 18.09
C ILE A 345 -41.94 6.90 18.61
N LEU A 346 -41.82 7.89 17.73
CA LEU A 346 -41.95 9.30 18.12
C LEU A 346 -43.38 9.66 18.55
N GLU A 347 -44.39 8.91 18.12
CA GLU A 347 -45.78 9.04 18.59
C GLU A 347 -46.02 8.31 19.91
N SER A 348 -45.47 7.10 20.06
CA SER A 348 -45.59 6.31 21.29
C SER A 348 -44.90 6.94 22.51
N LEU A 349 -43.93 7.84 22.27
CA LEU A 349 -43.21 8.59 23.30
C LEU A 349 -43.86 9.96 23.59
N ARG A 350 -45.07 10.23 23.09
CA ARG A 350 -45.88 11.37 23.55
C ARG A 350 -46.33 11.12 25.00
N PRO A 351 -46.39 12.17 25.85
CA PRO A 351 -46.87 12.04 27.23
C PRO A 351 -48.32 11.56 27.30
#